data_AF-A0A933DIK4-F1
#
_entry.id   AF-A0A933DIK4-F1
#
_cell.length_a   1.000
_cell.length_b   1.000
_cell.length_c   1.000
_cell.angle_alpha   90.00
_cell.angle_beta   90.00
_cell.angle_gamma   90.00
#
_symmetry.space_group_name_H-M   'P 1'
#
loop_
_entity.id
_entity.type
_entity.pdbx_description
1 polymer ?
#
loop_
_entity_poly.entity_id
_entity_poly.type
_entity_poly.pdbx_seq_one_letter_code
_entity_poly.pdbx_strand_id
1 'polypeptide(L)'
;MLENGVTYRFRILKSRSPQLLAMLLDLAVAETIVIFGTAKVKLETAYKVSPKGPVCSIDGGTECGEHLAKLFTGFLLKKFGEQGFRVERLAKRGRP
;
A
#
# COMPACT_ATOMS: atom_id res chain seq x y z
N MET A 1 -22.38 10.97 7.15
CA MET A 1 -21.48 11.46 6.08
C MET A 1 -20.88 10.22 5.43
N LEU A 2 -21.06 10.03 4.12
CA LEU A 2 -20.46 8.89 3.43
C LEU A 2 -18.94 9.06 3.49
N GLU A 3 -18.25 8.27 4.31
CA GLU A 3 -16.80 8.23 4.32
C GLU A 3 -16.35 7.67 2.96
N ASN A 4 -15.99 8.58 2.07
CA ASN A 4 -15.37 8.23 0.80
C ASN A 4 -14.02 7.60 1.11
N GLY A 5 -13.98 6.26 1.17
CA GLY A 5 -12.76 5.50 1.38
C GLY A 5 -11.68 5.90 0.37
N VAL A 6 -10.42 5.70 0.73
CA VAL A 6 -9.28 6.04 -0.14
C VAL A 6 -8.53 4.77 -0.52
N THR A 7 -8.10 4.68 -1.77
CA THR A 7 -7.13 3.67 -2.21
C THR A 7 -5.89 4.38 -2.73
N TYR A 8 -4.73 4.03 -2.17
CA TYR A 8 -3.43 4.47 -2.67
C TYR A 8 -2.93 3.46 -3.69
N ARG A 9 -2.68 3.91 -4.92
CA ARG A 9 -2.09 3.09 -5.98
C ARG A 9 -0.63 3.46 -6.17
N PHE A 10 0.25 2.49 -6.01
CA PHE A 10 1.69 2.64 -6.19
C PHE A 10 2.08 2.04 -7.55
N ARG A 11 2.91 2.76 -8.31
CA ARG A 11 3.48 2.29 -9.57
C ARG A 11 4.98 2.53 -9.57
N ILE A 12 5.78 1.47 -9.65
CA ILE A 12 7.24 1.59 -9.75
C ILE A 12 7.63 1.95 -11.19
N LEU A 13 8.50 2.94 -11.33
CA LEU A 13 8.94 3.46 -12.62
C LEU A 13 10.33 2.93 -13.02
N LYS A 14 11.22 2.73 -12.03
CA LYS A 14 12.63 2.37 -12.26
C LYS A 14 12.96 0.89 -12.07
N SER A 15 11.97 0.04 -11.81
CA SER A 15 12.13 -1.42 -11.70
C SER A 15 10.89 -2.13 -12.21
N ARG A 16 11.10 -3.26 -12.89
CA ARG A 16 10.03 -4.13 -13.39
C ARG A 16 9.84 -5.39 -12.56
N SER A 17 10.55 -5.56 -11.44
CA SER A 17 10.45 -6.76 -10.61
C SER A 17 9.19 -6.72 -9.72
N PRO A 18 8.15 -7.52 -10.00
CA PRO A 18 7.00 -7.64 -9.10
C PRO A 18 7.37 -8.33 -7.78
N GLN A 19 8.39 -9.19 -7.76
CA GLN A 19 8.87 -9.88 -6.56
C GLN A 19 9.44 -8.88 -5.55
N LEU A 20 10.30 -7.95 -5.99
CA LEU A 20 10.84 -6.92 -5.11
C LEU A 20 9.73 -6.04 -4.52
N LEU A 21 8.71 -5.72 -5.33
CA LEU A 21 7.56 -4.94 -4.85
C LEU A 21 6.77 -5.71 -3.78
N ALA A 22 6.50 -6.99 -4.01
CA ALA A 22 5.81 -7.86 -3.06
C ALA A 22 6.61 -7.98 -1.76
N MET A 23 7.92 -8.25 -1.82
CA MET A 23 8.77 -8.35 -0.64
C MET A 23 8.76 -7.07 0.22
N LEU A 24 8.81 -5.90 -0.39
CA LEU A 24 8.74 -4.63 0.36
C LEU A 24 7.36 -4.40 0.98
N LEU A 25 6.29 -4.88 0.33
CA LEU A 25 4.94 -4.81 0.88
C LEU A 25 4.77 -5.77 2.05
N ASP A 26 5.28 -7.01 1.92
CA ASP A 26 5.26 -8.00 2.99
C ASP A 26 6.02 -7.50 4.22
N LEU A 27 7.16 -6.83 4.01
CA LEU A 27 7.90 -6.17 5.10
C LEU A 27 7.05 -5.08 5.76
N ALA A 28 6.38 -4.22 4.98
CA ALA A 28 5.53 -3.17 5.53
C ALA A 28 4.34 -3.74 6.32
N VAL A 29 3.76 -4.84 5.88
CA VAL A 29 2.70 -5.55 6.60
C VAL A 29 3.23 -6.14 7.91
N ALA A 30 4.39 -6.78 7.88
CA ALA A 30 5.01 -7.35 9.09
C ALA A 30 5.28 -6.28 10.16
N GLU A 31 5.83 -5.14 9.78
CA GLU A 31 6.04 -4.00 10.68
C GLU A 31 4.71 -3.41 11.19
N THR A 32 3.70 -3.31 10.33
CA THR A 32 2.35 -2.85 10.74
C THR A 32 1.74 -3.82 11.78
N ILE A 33 1.98 -5.13 11.65
CA ILE A 33 1.57 -6.14 12.64
C ILE A 33 2.27 -5.93 13.98
N VAL A 34 3.55 -5.54 14.00
CA VAL A 34 4.27 -5.23 15.24
C VAL A 34 3.61 -4.06 15.99
N ILE A 35 3.11 -3.06 15.26
CA ILE A 35 2.49 -1.86 15.86
C ILE A 35 1.06 -2.12 16.33
N PHE A 36 0.23 -2.78 15.52
CA PHE A 36 -1.22 -2.87 15.76
C PHE A 36 -1.72 -4.25 16.17
N GLY A 37 -0.87 -5.28 16.09
CA GLY A 37 -1.24 -6.66 16.31
C GLY A 37 -1.96 -7.30 15.12
N THR A 38 -1.79 -8.62 14.98
CA THR A 38 -2.25 -9.38 13.81
C THR A 38 -3.75 -9.29 13.57
N ALA A 39 -4.57 -9.34 14.63
CA ALA A 39 -6.03 -9.34 14.50
C ALA A 39 -6.55 -8.04 13.88
N LYS A 40 -6.06 -6.89 14.36
CA LYS A 40 -6.48 -5.58 13.85
C LYS A 40 -6.01 -5.37 12.41
N VAL A 41 -4.75 -5.68 12.11
CA VAL A 41 -4.21 -5.60 10.74
C VAL A 41 -5.01 -6.45 9.76
N LYS A 42 -5.39 -7.67 10.16
CA LYS A 42 -6.18 -8.57 9.30
C LYS A 42 -7.58 -8.03 8.99
N LEU A 43 -8.19 -7.26 9.89
CA LEU A 43 -9.52 -6.67 9.70
C LEU A 43 -9.47 -5.34 8.95
N GLU A 44 -8.41 -4.56 9.17
CA GLU A 44 -8.35 -3.18 8.71
C GLU A 44 -7.50 -2.98 7.45
N THR A 45 -6.65 -3.93 7.07
CA THR A 45 -5.84 -3.79 5.85
C THR A 45 -6.42 -4.57 4.68
N ALA A 46 -6.44 -3.93 3.51
CA ALA A 46 -6.72 -4.59 2.25
C ALA A 46 -5.73 -4.07 1.21
N TYR A 47 -5.01 -4.97 0.54
CA TYR A 47 -4.04 -4.60 -0.48
C TYR A 47 -3.99 -5.64 -1.60
N LYS A 48 -3.47 -5.22 -2.76
CA LYS A 48 -3.32 -6.08 -3.93
C LYS A 48 -2.07 -5.73 -4.71
N VAL A 49 -1.26 -6.73 -5.05
CA VAL A 49 -0.16 -6.61 -6.01
C VAL A 49 -0.65 -7.07 -7.38
N SER A 50 -0.36 -6.31 -8.43
CA SER A 50 -0.70 -6.67 -9.80
C SER A 50 0.19 -7.81 -10.28
N PRO A 51 -0.39 -8.89 -10.85
CA PRO A 51 0.41 -9.95 -11.45
C PRO A 51 1.08 -9.52 -12.77
N LYS A 52 0.63 -8.40 -13.37
CA LYS A 52 1.06 -7.94 -14.70
C LYS A 52 2.13 -6.84 -14.67
N GLY A 53 2.60 -6.42 -13.50
CA GLY A 53 3.61 -5.38 -13.41
C GLY A 53 3.78 -4.82 -11.99
N PRO A 54 4.71 -3.88 -11.80
CA PRO A 54 5.09 -3.39 -10.47
C PRO A 54 4.10 -2.31 -10.00
N VAL A 55 2.83 -2.71 -9.90
CA VAL A 55 1.75 -1.89 -9.37
C VAL A 55 1.16 -2.60 -8.17
N CYS A 56 0.95 -1.88 -7.08
CA CYS A 56 0.13 -2.36 -5.99
C CYS A 56 -0.89 -1.30 -5.57
N SER A 57 -1.90 -1.72 -4.83
CA SER A 57 -2.90 -0.83 -4.26
C SER A 57 -3.14 -1.20 -2.81
N ILE A 58 -3.28 -0.19 -1.95
CA ILE A 58 -3.53 -0.33 -0.52
C ILE A 58 -4.78 0.50 -0.21
N ASP A 59 -5.77 -0.12 0.41
CA ASP A 59 -6.91 0.57 1.00
C ASP A 59 -6.42 1.32 2.24
N GLY A 60 -6.60 2.64 2.24
CA GLY A 60 -6.19 3.53 3.32
C GLY A 60 -7.36 4.10 4.09
N GLY A 61 -8.55 3.50 4.00
CA GLY A 61 -9.76 3.95 4.70
C GLY A 61 -9.81 3.60 6.18
N THR A 62 -8.77 2.96 6.72
CA THR A 62 -8.64 2.54 8.11
C THR A 62 -7.31 3.04 8.69
N GLU A 63 -7.16 3.00 10.01
CA GLU A 63 -5.91 3.35 10.68
C GLU A 63 -4.75 2.44 10.22
N CYS A 64 -4.95 1.12 10.22
CA CYS A 64 -3.90 0.20 9.76
C CYS A 64 -3.60 0.35 8.27
N GLY A 65 -4.61 0.57 7.44
CA GLY A 65 -4.44 0.75 6.00
C GLY A 65 -3.69 2.03 5.64
N GLU A 66 -4.01 3.13 6.31
CA GLU A 66 -3.29 4.40 6.15
C GLU A 66 -1.85 4.29 6.64
N HIS A 67 -1.63 3.67 7.81
CA HIS A 67 -0.29 3.44 8.34
C HIS A 67 0.55 2.58 7.38
N LEU A 68 0.00 1.46 6.92
CA LEU A 68 0.65 0.58 5.96
C LEU A 68 1.06 1.34 4.68
N ALA A 69 0.18 2.19 4.14
CA ALA A 69 0.48 2.99 2.96
C ALA A 69 1.63 3.98 3.20
N LYS A 70 1.67 4.64 4.36
CA LYS A 70 2.76 5.56 4.73
C LYS A 70 4.10 4.83 4.90
N LEU A 71 4.10 3.72 5.63
CA LEU A 71 5.32 2.93 5.86
C LEU A 71 5.87 2.36 4.55
N PHE A 72 4.99 1.81 3.72
CA PHE A 72 5.37 1.31 2.40
C PHE A 72 5.93 2.42 1.50
N THR A 73 5.36 3.64 1.54
CA THR A 73 5.93 4.81 0.86
C THR A 73 7.37 5.08 1.31
N GLY A 74 7.64 5.00 2.61
CA GLY A 74 8.99 5.14 3.17
C GLY A 74 9.99 4.10 2.64
N PHE A 75 9.57 2.83 2.54
CA PHE A 75 10.41 1.79 1.94
C PHE A 75 10.65 2.02 0.44
N LEU A 76 9.64 2.46 -0.31
CA LEU A 76 9.80 2.79 -1.72
C LEU A 76 10.73 3.99 -1.93
N LEU A 77 10.63 5.03 -1.09
CA LEU A 77 11.54 6.18 -1.10
C LEU A 77 12.98 5.72 -0.85
N LYS A 78 13.22 4.89 0.16
CA LYS A 78 14.56 4.37 0.46
C LYS A 78 15.10 3.49 -0.66
N LYS A 79 14.25 2.67 -1.31
CA LYS A 79 14.69 1.72 -2.33
C LYS A 79 14.87 2.34 -3.71
N PHE A 80 13.98 3.25 -4.12
CA PHE A 80 13.89 3.74 -5.49
C PHE A 80 14.11 5.25 -5.63
N GLY A 81 14.15 5.99 -4.52
CA GLY A 81 14.18 7.45 -4.49
C GLY A 81 12.84 8.09 -4.85
N GLU A 82 12.74 9.40 -4.68
CA GLU A 82 11.50 10.17 -4.91
C GLU A 82 10.92 9.99 -6.32
N GLN A 83 11.79 9.94 -7.34
CA GLN A 83 11.36 9.75 -8.73
C GLN A 83 11.31 8.28 -9.17
N GLY A 84 11.48 7.35 -8.23
CA GLY A 84 11.52 5.91 -8.49
C GLY A 84 10.16 5.25 -8.66
N PHE A 85 9.11 5.91 -8.15
CA PHE A 85 7.73 5.43 -8.14
C PHE A 85 6.75 6.60 -8.18
N ARG A 86 5.47 6.30 -8.40
CA ARG A 86 4.37 7.26 -8.24
C ARG A 86 3.33 6.68 -7.30
N VAL A 87 2.67 7.56 -6.55
CA VAL A 87 1.51 7.25 -5.74
C VAL A 87 0.33 8.06 -6.26
N GLU A 88 -0.76 7.39 -6.59
CA GLU A 88 -2.03 8.01 -6.96
C GLU A 88 -3.03 7.78 -5.83
N ARG A 89 -3.63 8.85 -5.30
CA ARG A 89 -4.74 8.77 -4.36
C ARG A 89 -6.05 8.65 -5.14
N LEU A 90 -6.74 7.52 -5.01
CA LEU A 90 -8.00 7.26 -5.70
C LEU A 90 -9.15 7.31 -4.69
N ALA A 91 -10.19 8.08 -5.02
CA ALA A 91 -11.43 8.03 -4.26
C ALA A 91 -12.12 6.68 -4.51
N LYS A 92 -12.47 5.97 -3.45
CA LYS A 92 -13.29 4.77 -3.53
C LYS A 92 -14.71 5.25 -3.82
N ARG A 93 -15.15 5.15 -5.09
CA ARG A 93 -16.58 5.29 -5.39
C ARG A 93 -17.31 4.26 -4.54
N GLY A 94 -18.20 4.71 -3.67
CA GLY A 94 -19.13 3.82 -2.99
C GLY A 94 -19.74 2.90 -4.05
N ARG A 95 -19.64 1.58 -3.87
CA ARG A 95 -20.53 0.70 -4.61
C ARG A 95 -21.95 1.14 -4.23
N PRO A 96 -22.86 1.32 -5.20
CA PRO A 96 -24.27 1.49 -4.87
C PRO A 96 -24.77 0.30 -4.05
#